data_AF-A0A2H6IRX3-F1
#
_entry.id   AF-A0A2H6IRX3-F1
#
_cell.length_a   1.000
_cell.length_b   1.000
_cell.length_c   1.000
_cell.angle_alpha   90.00
_cell.angle_beta   90.00
_cell.angle_gamma   90.00
#
_symmetry.space_group_name_H-M   'P 1'
#
loop_
_entity.id
_entity.type
_entity.pdbx_description
1 polymer ?
#
loop_
_entity_poly.entity_id
_entity_poly.type
_entity_poly.pdbx_seq_one_letter_code
_entity_poly.pdbx_strand_id
1 'polypeptide(L)'
;MQSKSSIKQKLLLIVFGLFIALLLTEGFFRIAGLIVHEENILPSEKKDNTYRILCIGDSSTYGIGSTDSEKYSYPAQLHTLFNTRLSNVNHRFSSNASNSFLNFLIMAAIGKLTA
;
A
#
# COMPACT_ATOMS: atom_id res chain seq x y z
N MET A 1 -22.27 -51.77 -1.69
CA MET A 1 -22.23 -51.66 -0.22
C MET A 1 -22.30 -50.17 0.15
N GLN A 2 -23.48 -49.63 0.47
CA GLN A 2 -23.63 -48.21 0.79
C GLN A 2 -23.29 -47.98 2.26
N SER A 3 -22.09 -47.47 2.52
CA SER A 3 -21.67 -47.05 3.86
C SER A 3 -22.48 -45.82 4.27
N LYS A 4 -23.43 -46.01 5.19
CA LYS A 4 -24.30 -44.95 5.71
C LYS A 4 -23.46 -44.09 6.67
N SER A 5 -22.86 -43.02 6.15
CA SER A 5 -22.00 -42.16 6.96
C SER A 5 -22.78 -41.53 8.11
N SER A 6 -22.25 -41.69 9.32
CA SER A 6 -22.84 -41.17 10.55
C SER A 6 -22.84 -39.64 10.54
N ILE A 7 -23.84 -39.00 11.13
CA ILE A 7 -23.96 -37.54 11.25
C ILE A 7 -22.68 -36.92 11.84
N LYS A 8 -22.03 -37.60 12.79
CA LYS A 8 -20.74 -37.17 13.38
C LYS A 8 -19.62 -37.14 12.33
N GLN A 9 -19.58 -38.13 11.44
CA GLN A 9 -18.59 -38.20 10.36
C GLN A 9 -18.83 -37.07 9.34
N LYS A 10 -20.09 -36.78 9.01
CA LYS A 10 -20.45 -35.67 8.13
C LYS A 10 -20.04 -34.32 8.71
N LEU A 11 -20.29 -34.10 10.01
CA LEU A 11 -19.87 -32.88 10.70
C LEU A 11 -18.35 -32.71 10.70
N LEU A 12 -17.62 -33.80 11.00
CA LEU A 12 -16.16 -33.80 10.96
C LEU A 12 -15.62 -33.45 9.57
N LEU A 13 -16.21 -34.03 8.52
CA LEU A 13 -15.86 -33.75 7.12
C LEU A 13 -16.08 -32.27 6.74
N ILE A 14 -17.17 -31.66 7.22
CA ILE A 14 -17.45 -30.24 6.97
C ILE A 14 -16.41 -29.35 7.64
N VAL A 15 -16.10 -29.59 8.92
CA VAL A 15 -15.09 -28.80 9.65
C VAL A 15 -13.71 -28.97 9.03
N PHE A 16 -13.34 -30.20 8.65
CA PHE A 16 -12.07 -30.47 7.98
C PHE A 16 -11.98 -29.79 6.62
N GLY A 17 -13.04 -29.84 5.81
CA GLY A 17 -13.10 -29.14 4.53
C GLY A 17 -13.01 -27.62 4.69
N LEU A 18 -13.67 -27.05 5.69
CA LEU A 18 -13.59 -25.62 6.00
C LEU A 18 -12.17 -25.21 6.39
N PHE A 19 -11.49 -26.02 7.21
CA PHE A 19 -10.12 -25.76 7.62
C PHE A 19 -9.15 -25.79 6.43
N ILE A 20 -9.29 -26.78 5.53
CA ILE A 20 -8.52 -26.87 4.28
C ILE A 20 -8.79 -25.64 3.39
N ALA A 21 -10.05 -25.23 3.24
CA ALA A 21 -10.39 -24.06 2.43
C ALA A 21 -9.73 -22.79 2.98
N LEU A 22 -9.76 -22.57 4.30
CA LEU A 22 -9.12 -21.43 4.94
C LEU A 22 -7.59 -21.43 4.73
N LEU A 23 -6.92 -22.59 4.87
CA LEU A 23 -5.49 -22.72 4.61
C LEU A 23 -5.14 -22.42 3.14
N LEU A 24 -5.95 -22.90 2.19
CA LEU A 24 -5.75 -22.61 0.77
C LEU A 24 -5.95 -21.13 0.45
N THR A 25 -6.96 -20.50 1.04
CA THR A 25 -7.21 -19.06 0.88
C THR A 25 -6.05 -18.22 1.45
N GLU A 26 -5.57 -18.54 2.66
CA GLU A 26 -4.41 -17.85 3.23
C GLU A 26 -3.15 -18.07 2.39
N GLY A 27 -2.89 -19.33 1.98
CA GLY A 27 -1.76 -19.68 1.13
C GLY A 27 -1.80 -18.95 -0.19
N PHE A 28 -2.98 -18.85 -0.82
CA PHE A 28 -3.18 -18.08 -2.05
C PHE A 28 -2.85 -16.61 -1.85
N PHE A 29 -3.37 -15.98 -0.78
CA PHE A 29 -3.06 -14.56 -0.50
C PHE A 29 -1.57 -14.34 -0.21
N ARG A 30 -0.90 -15.26 0.49
CA ARG A 30 0.55 -15.17 0.72
C ARG A 30 1.34 -15.29 -0.58
N ILE A 31 1.03 -16.27 -1.42
CA ILE A 31 1.74 -16.49 -2.70
C ILE A 31 1.46 -15.34 -3.66
N ALA A 32 0.19 -14.94 -3.82
CA ALA A 32 -0.18 -13.78 -4.62
C ALA A 32 0.49 -12.50 -4.10
N GLY A 33 0.55 -12.33 -2.77
CA GLY A 33 1.28 -11.25 -2.14
C GLY A 33 2.77 -11.25 -2.48
N LEU A 34 3.44 -12.41 -2.47
CA LEU A 34 4.85 -12.54 -2.84
C LEU A 34 5.10 -12.26 -4.32
N ILE A 35 4.27 -12.79 -5.23
CA ILE A 35 4.38 -12.51 -6.67
C ILE A 35 4.20 -11.01 -6.94
N VAL A 36 3.22 -10.38 -6.30
CA VAL A 36 2.99 -8.93 -6.41
C VAL A 36 4.14 -8.14 -5.76
N HIS A 37 4.76 -8.66 -4.69
CA HIS A 37 5.90 -8.03 -4.02
C HIS A 37 7.18 -8.10 -4.85
N GLU A 38 7.37 -9.18 -5.63
CA GLU A 38 8.54 -9.36 -6.49
C GLU A 38 8.58 -8.32 -7.64
N GLU A 39 7.43 -7.93 -8.18
CA GLU A 39 7.34 -6.78 -9.11
C GLU A 39 7.55 -5.40 -8.44
N ASN A 40 7.56 -5.34 -7.11
CA ASN A 40 7.83 -4.10 -6.35
C ASN A 40 9.25 -3.99 -5.81
N ILE A 41 10.09 -4.99 -6.07
CA ILE A 41 11.53 -4.78 -6.07
C ILE A 41 11.87 -4.12 -7.41
N LEU A 42 11.25 -2.96 -7.67
CA LEU A 42 11.92 -1.96 -8.48
C LEU A 42 13.31 -1.86 -7.84
N PRO A 43 14.41 -2.06 -8.58
CA PRO A 43 15.68 -1.65 -8.06
C PRO A 43 15.44 -0.23 -7.59
N SER A 44 15.73 0.04 -6.31
CA SER A 44 15.99 1.40 -5.90
C SER A 44 17.05 1.86 -6.89
N GLU A 45 16.63 2.50 -7.97
CA GLU A 45 17.48 3.19 -8.90
C GLU A 45 18.07 4.27 -8.02
N LYS A 46 19.17 3.89 -7.40
CA LYS A 46 20.13 4.70 -6.68
C LYS A 46 20.86 5.55 -7.73
N LYS A 47 20.08 6.16 -8.63
CA LYS A 47 20.53 6.87 -9.82
C LYS A 47 20.52 8.37 -9.61
N ASP A 48 19.99 8.82 -8.50
CA ASP A 48 20.46 10.05 -7.86
C ASP A 48 20.26 9.86 -6.36
N ASN A 49 20.98 10.62 -5.55
CA ASN A 49 20.84 10.69 -4.10
C ASN A 49 19.49 11.35 -3.73
N THR A 50 18.38 10.82 -4.27
CA THR A 50 17.04 11.40 -4.24
C THR A 50 16.11 10.54 -3.40
N TYR A 51 15.67 11.05 -2.25
CA TYR A 51 14.67 10.38 -1.42
C TYR A 51 13.27 10.84 -1.81
N ARG A 52 12.36 9.89 -2.05
CA ARG A 52 10.94 10.17 -2.27
C ARG A 52 10.20 10.04 -0.95
N ILE A 53 9.56 11.11 -0.49
CA ILE A 53 8.79 11.17 0.75
C ILE A 53 7.31 11.32 0.37
N LEU A 54 6.49 10.36 0.80
CA LEU A 54 5.05 10.36 0.54
C LEU A 54 4.32 10.86 1.79
N CYS A 55 3.63 11.99 1.65
CA CYS A 55 2.80 12.57 2.71
C CYS A 55 1.34 12.12 2.51
N ILE A 56 0.86 11.24 3.39
CA ILE A 56 -0.50 10.70 3.35
C ILE A 56 -1.31 11.30 4.49
N GLY A 57 -2.48 11.85 4.18
CA GLY A 57 -3.41 12.34 5.19
C GLY A 57 -4.68 12.91 4.58
N ASP A 58 -5.32 13.80 5.31
CA ASP A 58 -6.60 14.39 4.94
C ASP A 58 -6.46 15.73 4.19
N SER A 59 -7.52 16.52 4.18
CA SER A 59 -7.59 17.86 3.59
C SER A 59 -6.48 18.80 4.08
N SER A 60 -6.02 18.63 5.32
CA SER A 60 -4.95 19.43 5.92
C SER A 60 -3.60 19.12 5.28
N THR A 61 -3.33 17.84 5.00
CA THR A 61 -2.12 17.39 4.30
C THR A 61 -2.08 17.91 2.87
N TYR A 62 -3.25 18.03 2.23
CA TYR A 62 -3.36 18.61 0.89
C TYR A 62 -3.30 20.15 0.89
N GLY A 63 -3.49 20.80 2.04
CA GLY A 63 -3.52 22.25 2.15
C GLY A 63 -4.86 22.86 1.72
N ILE A 64 -5.98 22.16 1.88
CA ILE A 64 -7.31 22.76 1.67
C ILE A 64 -7.50 23.89 2.69
N GLY A 65 -7.85 25.09 2.20
CA GLY A 65 -7.91 26.33 2.99
C GLY A 65 -6.63 27.17 2.95
N SER A 66 -5.58 26.67 2.30
CA SER A 66 -4.42 27.48 1.93
C SER A 66 -4.77 28.45 0.79
N THR A 67 -4.12 29.61 0.77
CA THR A 67 -4.14 30.53 -0.39
C THR A 67 -3.51 29.89 -1.64
N ASP A 68 -2.57 28.97 -1.43
CA ASP A 68 -1.90 28.18 -2.46
C ASP A 68 -1.41 26.86 -1.84
N SER A 69 -2.05 25.75 -2.19
CA SER A 69 -1.72 24.43 -1.64
C SER A 69 -0.34 23.92 -2.10
N GLU A 70 0.12 24.30 -3.29
CA GLU A 70 1.41 23.85 -3.81
C GLU A 70 2.59 24.56 -3.14
N LYS A 71 2.33 25.71 -2.52
CA LYS A 71 3.36 26.51 -1.83
C LYS A 71 3.28 26.45 -0.31
N TYR A 72 2.07 26.46 0.25
CA TYR A 72 1.87 26.62 1.69
C TYR A 72 1.27 25.40 2.38
N SER A 73 1.01 24.29 1.68
CA SER A 73 0.76 23.03 2.37
C SER A 73 2.01 22.58 3.14
N TYR A 74 1.83 21.87 4.25
CA TYR A 74 2.97 21.41 5.03
C TYR A 74 3.92 20.50 4.21
N PRO A 75 3.47 19.62 3.28
CA PRO A 75 4.37 18.83 2.44
C PRO A 75 5.21 19.70 1.49
N ALA A 76 4.63 20.76 0.92
CA ALA A 76 5.35 21.72 0.09
C ALA A 76 6.41 22.49 0.87
N GLN A 77 6.05 22.95 2.07
CA GLN A 77 7.01 23.62 2.96
C GLN A 77 8.14 22.68 3.38
N LEU A 78 7.82 21.41 3.67
CA LEU A 78 8.79 20.38 4.04
C LEU A 78 9.76 20.09 2.88
N HIS A 79 9.27 20.02 1.64
CA HIS A 79 10.11 19.91 0.45
C HIS A 79 11.14 21.05 0.36
N THR A 80 10.70 22.29 0.54
CA THR A 80 11.60 23.44 0.53
C THR A 80 12.60 23.39 1.69
N LEU A 81 12.15 23.07 2.91
CA LEU A 81 13.03 22.98 4.08
C LEU A 81 14.11 21.90 3.95
N PHE A 82 13.75 20.74 3.40
CA PHE A 82 14.70 19.63 3.22
C PHE A 82 15.69 19.92 2.10
N ASN A 83 15.24 20.43 0.95
CA ASN A 83 16.14 20.75 -0.16
C ASN A 83 17.02 21.98 0.11
N THR A 84 16.61 22.88 1.02
CA THR A 84 17.45 24.02 1.44
C THR A 84 18.47 23.67 2.51
N ARG A 85 18.15 22.77 3.46
CA ARG A 85 19.06 22.40 4.56
C ARG A 85 19.96 21.20 4.26
N LEU A 86 19.53 20.29 3.39
CA LEU A 86 20.24 19.05 3.05
C LEU A 86 20.64 19.07 1.57
N SER A 87 21.47 20.04 1.19
CA SER A 87 21.86 20.29 -0.21
C SER A 87 22.61 19.15 -0.91
N ASN A 88 23.08 18.14 -0.17
CA ASN A 88 23.78 16.96 -0.71
C ASN A 88 22.82 15.83 -1.10
N VAL A 89 21.52 16.01 -0.89
CA VAL A 89 20.50 14.98 -1.05
C VAL A 89 19.24 15.63 -1.61
N ASN A 90 18.79 15.17 -2.77
CA ASN A 90 17.54 15.65 -3.34
C ASN A 90 16.37 14.98 -2.61
N HIS A 91 15.32 15.72 -2.28
CA HIS A 91 14.11 15.16 -1.68
C HIS A 91 12.91 15.55 -2.52
N ARG A 92 12.10 14.58 -2.92
CA ARG A 92 10.82 14.83 -3.61
C ARG A 92 9.67 14.46 -2.69
N PHE A 93 8.76 15.40 -2.47
CA PHE A 93 7.58 15.18 -1.66
C PHE A 93 6.36 15.03 -2.56
N SER A 94 5.51 14.05 -2.28
CA SER A 94 4.22 13.87 -2.93
C SER A 94 3.12 13.90 -1.87
N SER A 95 2.12 14.76 -2.04
CA SER A 95 0.98 14.89 -1.13
C SER A 95 -0.27 14.31 -1.80
N ASN A 96 -0.98 13.42 -1.08
CA ASN A 96 -2.26 12.90 -1.53
C ASN A 96 -3.32 13.06 -0.44
N ALA A 97 -4.48 13.62 -0.81
CA ALA A 97 -5.66 13.67 0.04
C ALA A 97 -6.35 12.30 0.01
N SER A 98 -6.27 11.55 1.12
CA SER A 98 -6.96 10.28 1.28
C SER A 98 -8.37 10.54 1.81
N ASN A 99 -9.30 10.79 0.89
CA ASN A 99 -10.71 11.00 1.22
C ASN A 99 -11.45 9.67 1.38
N SER A 100 -10.82 8.56 0.99
CA SER A 100 -11.37 7.20 1.06
C SER A 100 -10.24 6.17 1.05
N PHE A 101 -10.45 5.05 1.75
CA PHE A 101 -9.55 3.90 1.72
C PHE A 101 -9.37 3.34 0.29
N LEU A 102 -10.38 3.52 -0.56
CA LEU A 102 -10.33 3.17 -1.98
C LEU A 102 -9.31 4.02 -2.75
N ASN A 103 -9.25 5.34 -2.47
CA ASN A 103 -8.23 6.22 -3.06
C ASN A 103 -6.82 5.89 -2.54
N PHE A 104 -6.68 5.43 -1.30
CA PHE A 104 -5.41 4.90 -0.79
C PHE A 104 -4.98 3.64 -1.54
N LEU A 105 -5.90 2.68 -1.77
CA LEU A 105 -5.62 1.45 -2.51
C LEU A 105 -5.26 1.74 -3.98
N ILE A 106 -5.99 2.67 -4.61
CA ILE A 106 -5.73 3.13 -5.98
C ILE A 106 -4.39 3.87 -6.06
N MET A 107 -4.01 4.69 -5.07
CA MET A 107 -2.72 5.39 -5.07
C MET A 107 -1.54 4.50 -4.73
N ALA A 108 -1.72 3.49 -3.87
CA ALA A 108 -0.72 2.43 -3.72
C ALA A 108 -0.51 1.67 -5.04
N ALA A 109 -1.55 1.55 -5.88
CA ALA A 109 -1.47 0.97 -7.21
C ALA A 109 -0.99 1.93 -8.32
N ILE A 110 -1.26 3.24 -8.24
CA ILE A 110 -0.86 4.26 -9.26
C ILE A 110 0.53 4.85 -8.97
N GLY A 111 0.94 4.97 -7.71
CA GLY A 111 2.34 5.25 -7.34
C GLY A 111 3.31 4.17 -7.85
N LYS A 112 2.75 3.01 -8.23
CA LYS A 112 3.36 1.88 -8.92
C LYS A 112 3.49 2.07 -10.46
N LEU A 113 2.73 3.01 -11.06
CA LEU A 113 2.68 3.27 -12.51
C LEU A 113 3.49 4.50 -12.97
N THR A 114 3.88 5.37 -12.03
CA THR A 114 4.66 6.60 -12.29
C THR A 114 6.06 6.55 -11.66
N ALA A 115 6.51 5.35 -11.29
CA ALA A 115 7.91 5.06 -10.96
C ALA A 115 8.66 4.67 -12.23
#